data_AF-A0A5N5JES6-F1
#
_entry.id   AF-A0A5N5JES6-F1
#
_cell.length_a   1.000
_cell.length_b   1.000
_cell.length_c   1.000
_cell.angle_alpha   90.00
_cell.angle_beta   90.00
_cell.angle_gamma   90.00
#
_symmetry.space_group_name_H-M   'P 1'
#
loop_
_entity.id
_entity.type
_entity.pdbx_description
1 polymer ?
#
loop_
_entity_poly.entity_id
_entity_poly.type
_entity_poly.pdbx_seq_one_letter_code
_entity_poly.pdbx_strand_id
1 'polypeptide(L)'
;MAEKLQALKQQVCSSIDEAKDKLHRLGDAIWRLPELAYEERQAHDTLVRFFTQEKGWTVEAHYKLETAFRATWGPVGGADGESVVHVGFLCEYDALPAIGHACGHNLIAESGAAAAVGLKAALESGEAWPVPVKVTVLGTPAEEDGGGKVDLLREGAFEDLDVVFMAHPTQKNATYLPAVAVHSVLVKYRGRTAHASAYPWEGVNALDAAVMAYSNISVLRQQLRPEWRIHGIIKHGGVKPNIIPDYSELEYYLRTSSHLDLPNIRAKAEACFRAAAMATGCEVELLFQKNEFYEVLRNRTLEDLYEENGKALGMKFTTEGFSGSTDFGNVSHAVPGIHPYFYIGSEALNHTAEYTAASGADEAQLYTRRTAKALAMTALDVIFSPGVLDKVKQEFREAKRREERNCKSRNIENGDQHQP
;
A
#
# COMPACT_ATOMS: atom_id res chain seq x y z
N MET A 1 20.74 -17.88 23.98
CA MET A 1 19.83 -16.91 23.33
C MET A 1 19.05 -17.55 22.18
N ALA A 2 19.73 -18.20 21.22
CA ALA A 2 19.08 -18.86 20.07
C ALA A 2 17.99 -19.89 20.45
N GLU A 3 18.24 -20.78 21.41
CA GLU A 3 17.23 -21.75 21.86
C GLU A 3 15.99 -21.08 22.49
N LYS A 4 16.19 -20.00 23.26
CA LYS A 4 15.09 -19.22 23.83
C LYS A 4 14.28 -18.52 22.73
N LEU A 5 14.94 -17.93 21.74
CA LEU A 5 14.29 -17.32 20.58
C LEU A 5 13.48 -18.35 19.78
N GLN A 6 14.02 -19.55 19.59
CA GLN A 6 13.30 -20.62 18.91
C GLN A 6 12.05 -21.07 19.68
N ALA A 7 12.13 -21.17 21.02
CA ALA A 7 10.98 -21.47 21.86
C ALA A 7 9.89 -20.38 21.74
N LEU A 8 10.28 -19.11 21.66
CA LEU A 8 9.33 -18.02 21.43
C LEU A 8 8.65 -18.10 20.06
N LYS A 9 9.40 -18.43 19.01
CA LYS A 9 8.82 -18.67 17.68
C LYS A 9 7.79 -19.81 17.69
N GLN A 10 8.05 -20.88 18.45
CA GLN A 10 7.08 -21.96 18.65
C GLN A 10 5.84 -21.50 19.44
N GLN A 11 6.01 -20.63 20.44
CA GLN A 11 4.91 -20.04 21.19
C GLN A 11 4.03 -19.13 20.32
N VAL A 12 4.64 -18.31 19.46
CA VAL A 12 3.92 -17.54 18.42
C VAL A 12 3.08 -18.49 17.56
N CYS A 13 3.68 -19.57 17.06
CA CYS A 13 2.98 -20.51 16.20
C CYS A 13 1.78 -21.15 16.89
N SER A 14 1.97 -21.62 18.13
CA SER A 14 0.95 -22.31 18.91
C SER A 14 -0.20 -21.39 19.28
N SER A 15 0.10 -20.17 19.74
CA SER A 15 -0.93 -19.18 20.09
C SER A 15 -1.77 -18.73 18.90
N ILE A 16 -1.17 -18.57 17.72
CA ILE A 16 -1.91 -18.27 16.48
C ILE A 16 -2.81 -19.46 16.08
N ASP A 17 -2.33 -20.70 16.24
CA ASP A 17 -3.13 -21.90 15.93
C ASP A 17 -4.31 -22.06 16.90
N GLU A 18 -4.11 -21.80 18.19
CA GLU A 18 -5.18 -21.78 19.21
C GLU A 18 -6.21 -20.67 18.92
N ALA A 19 -5.76 -19.54 18.37
CA ALA A 19 -6.58 -18.40 17.98
C ALA A 19 -7.27 -18.55 16.61
N LYS A 20 -7.05 -19.64 15.86
CA LYS A 20 -7.45 -19.74 14.44
C LYS A 20 -8.93 -19.42 14.18
N ASP A 21 -9.85 -19.88 15.03
CA ASP A 21 -11.29 -19.72 14.79
C ASP A 21 -11.77 -18.30 15.10
N LYS A 22 -11.09 -17.59 16.03
CA LYS A 22 -11.39 -16.16 16.28
C LYS A 22 -10.80 -15.28 15.18
N LEU A 23 -9.62 -15.61 14.67
CA LEU A 23 -8.95 -14.87 13.59
C LEU A 23 -9.68 -15.06 12.26
N HIS A 24 -10.05 -16.29 11.91
CA HIS A 24 -10.85 -16.54 10.71
C HIS A 24 -12.17 -15.76 10.74
N ARG A 25 -12.88 -15.75 11.89
CA ARG A 25 -14.12 -14.95 12.03
C ARG A 25 -13.90 -13.45 11.85
N LEU A 26 -12.72 -12.93 12.21
CA LEU A 26 -12.36 -11.53 11.95
C LEU A 26 -12.25 -11.27 10.44
N GLY A 27 -11.47 -12.08 9.73
CA GLY A 27 -11.32 -11.96 8.27
C GLY A 27 -12.64 -12.17 7.51
N ASP A 28 -13.44 -13.18 7.89
CA ASP A 28 -14.76 -13.47 7.29
C ASP A 28 -15.76 -12.34 7.51
N ALA A 29 -15.79 -11.73 8.70
CA ALA A 29 -16.67 -10.61 8.99
C ALA A 29 -16.38 -9.39 8.12
N ILE A 30 -15.10 -9.09 7.88
CA ILE A 30 -14.67 -8.02 6.97
C ILE A 30 -15.04 -8.41 5.53
N TRP A 31 -14.72 -9.64 5.11
CA TRP A 31 -14.96 -10.11 3.75
C TRP A 31 -16.44 -10.02 3.31
N ARG A 32 -17.37 -10.35 4.21
CA ARG A 32 -18.82 -10.36 3.92
C ARG A 32 -19.43 -8.97 3.71
N LEU A 33 -18.78 -7.93 4.23
CA LEU A 33 -19.29 -6.55 4.21
C LEU A 33 -18.26 -5.64 3.56
N PRO A 34 -18.05 -5.75 2.23
CA PRO A 34 -17.08 -4.91 1.54
C PRO A 34 -17.50 -3.44 1.59
N GLU A 35 -16.61 -2.60 2.09
CA GLU A 35 -16.80 -1.15 2.20
C GLU A 35 -15.65 -0.43 1.46
N LEU A 36 -15.97 0.68 0.80
CA LEU A 36 -15.01 1.40 -0.04
C LEU A 36 -14.06 2.25 0.80
N ALA A 37 -12.99 2.71 0.15
CA ALA A 37 -12.03 3.64 0.72
C ALA A 37 -12.70 4.82 1.46
N TYR A 38 -12.28 5.05 2.70
CA TYR A 38 -12.81 6.04 3.67
C TYR A 38 -14.25 5.79 4.16
N GLU A 39 -14.88 4.68 3.76
CA GLU A 39 -16.23 4.30 4.17
C GLU A 39 -16.26 2.98 4.95
N GLU A 40 -15.10 2.44 5.34
CA GLU A 40 -14.88 1.12 5.98
C GLU A 40 -15.29 1.04 7.45
N ARG A 41 -16.49 1.54 7.77
CA ARG A 41 -16.98 1.68 9.15
C ARG A 41 -17.17 0.34 9.84
N GLN A 42 -17.78 -0.64 9.17
CA GLN A 42 -18.01 -1.97 9.75
C GLN A 42 -16.72 -2.77 9.90
N ALA A 43 -15.81 -2.67 8.93
CA ALA A 43 -14.51 -3.31 9.03
C ALA A 43 -13.68 -2.70 10.18
N HIS A 44 -13.65 -1.36 10.28
CA HIS A 44 -13.07 -0.63 11.42
C HIS A 44 -13.64 -1.10 12.76
N ASP A 45 -14.97 -1.08 12.91
CA ASP A 45 -15.63 -1.44 14.17
C ASP A 45 -15.37 -2.89 14.56
N THR A 46 -15.24 -3.77 13.55
CA THR A 46 -14.90 -5.19 13.76
C THR A 46 -13.50 -5.35 14.32
N LEU A 47 -12.50 -4.65 13.78
CA LEU A 47 -11.12 -4.69 14.27
C LEU A 47 -10.97 -4.02 15.64
N VAL A 48 -11.61 -2.86 15.85
CA VAL A 48 -11.64 -2.18 17.15
C VAL A 48 -12.24 -3.09 18.23
N ARG A 49 -13.38 -3.74 17.92
CA ARG A 49 -14.02 -4.68 18.84
C ARG A 49 -13.13 -5.89 19.13
N PHE A 50 -12.48 -6.44 18.11
CA PHE A 50 -11.54 -7.56 18.27
C PHE A 50 -10.45 -7.21 19.29
N PHE A 51 -9.71 -6.11 19.08
CA PHE A 51 -8.64 -5.73 20.00
C PHE A 51 -9.14 -5.29 21.38
N THR A 52 -10.32 -4.67 21.48
CA THR A 52 -10.91 -4.30 22.78
C THR A 52 -11.20 -5.53 23.65
N GLN A 53 -11.49 -6.68 23.02
CA GLN A 53 -11.72 -7.95 23.71
C GLN A 53 -10.41 -8.68 24.05
N GLU A 54 -9.30 -8.34 23.41
CA GLU A 54 -7.99 -8.91 23.72
C GLU A 54 -7.43 -8.27 25.02
N LYS A 55 -7.18 -9.11 26.03
CA LYS A 55 -6.71 -8.65 27.35
C LYS A 55 -5.40 -7.86 27.24
N GLY A 56 -5.39 -6.66 27.82
CA GLY A 56 -4.19 -5.82 27.97
C GLY A 56 -3.95 -4.83 26.84
N TRP A 57 -4.75 -4.86 25.77
CA TRP A 57 -4.65 -3.87 24.69
C TRP A 57 -5.37 -2.57 25.06
N THR A 58 -4.76 -1.44 24.71
CA THR A 58 -5.41 -0.12 24.74
C THR A 58 -5.76 0.27 23.31
N VAL A 59 -7.04 0.49 23.04
CA VAL A 59 -7.57 0.74 21.69
C VAL A 59 -8.10 2.17 21.59
N GLU A 60 -7.61 2.89 20.59
CA GLU A 60 -8.10 4.19 20.16
C GLU A 60 -8.80 4.01 18.81
N ALA A 61 -10.13 4.02 18.83
CA ALA A 61 -10.95 4.08 17.62
C ALA A 61 -10.86 5.48 16.99
N HIS A 62 -11.12 5.58 15.69
CA HIS A 62 -11.08 6.84 14.94
C HIS A 62 -9.73 7.59 15.12
N TYR A 63 -8.63 6.83 15.10
CA TYR A 63 -7.30 7.36 15.35
C TYR A 63 -6.81 8.13 14.12
N LYS A 64 -6.84 9.47 14.20
CA LYS A 64 -6.43 10.44 13.17
C LYS A 64 -7.32 10.49 11.91
N LEU A 65 -7.91 9.37 11.48
CA LEU A 65 -8.92 9.30 10.43
C LEU A 65 -10.20 8.63 10.94
N GLU A 66 -11.35 8.93 10.31
CA GLU A 66 -12.65 8.40 10.71
C GLU A 66 -12.67 6.87 10.75
N THR A 67 -12.07 6.19 9.78
CA THR A 67 -12.08 4.72 9.73
C THR A 67 -10.73 4.10 10.09
N ALA A 68 -9.82 4.85 10.73
CA ALA A 68 -8.55 4.31 11.25
C ALA A 68 -8.61 4.00 12.74
N PHE A 69 -7.78 3.08 13.23
CA PHE A 69 -7.65 2.80 14.66
C PHE A 69 -6.19 2.55 15.05
N ARG A 70 -5.91 2.67 16.35
CA ARG A 70 -4.65 2.28 16.97
C ARG A 70 -4.91 1.36 18.15
N ALA A 71 -4.38 0.14 18.10
CA ALA A 71 -4.36 -0.77 19.24
C ALA A 71 -2.92 -0.92 19.75
N THR A 72 -2.68 -0.67 21.03
CA THR A 72 -1.34 -0.72 21.63
C THR A 72 -1.27 -1.70 22.78
N TRP A 73 -0.13 -2.37 22.94
CA TRP A 73 0.16 -3.25 24.06
C TRP A 73 1.61 -3.08 24.53
N GLY A 74 1.84 -3.16 25.84
CA GLY A 74 3.12 -2.88 26.49
C GLY A 74 3.35 -1.40 26.81
N PRO A 75 4.59 -0.99 27.15
CA PRO A 75 5.82 -1.79 27.07
C PRO A 75 5.87 -2.94 28.10
N VAL A 76 6.55 -4.03 27.75
CA VAL A 76 6.86 -5.14 28.68
C VAL A 76 8.33 -5.58 28.55
N GLY A 77 8.89 -6.14 29.62
CA GLY A 77 10.32 -6.50 29.68
C GLY A 77 11.22 -5.28 29.89
N GLY A 78 12.53 -5.52 29.91
CA GLY A 78 13.55 -4.50 30.15
C GLY A 78 13.65 -4.06 31.62
N ALA A 79 14.68 -3.27 31.91
CA ALA A 79 14.78 -2.50 33.14
C ALA A 79 14.22 -1.08 32.94
N ASP A 80 13.77 -0.45 34.03
CA ASP A 80 13.31 0.94 34.00
C ASP A 80 14.40 1.87 33.42
N GLY A 81 14.04 2.65 32.40
CA GLY A 81 14.94 3.61 31.74
C GLY A 81 15.62 3.12 30.46
N GLU A 82 15.39 1.88 30.03
CA GLU A 82 15.89 1.37 28.73
C GLU A 82 15.03 1.84 27.54
N SER A 83 15.67 1.99 26.37
CA SER A 83 14.98 2.32 25.12
C SER A 83 14.02 1.20 24.72
N VAL A 84 12.74 1.56 24.49
CA VAL A 84 11.70 0.63 24.06
C VAL A 84 11.86 0.30 22.58
N VAL A 85 11.82 -0.99 22.23
CA VAL A 85 11.67 -1.43 20.83
C VAL A 85 10.18 -1.42 20.49
N HIS A 86 9.78 -0.56 19.56
CA HIS A 86 8.38 -0.36 19.17
C HIS A 86 8.07 -0.98 17.80
N VAL A 87 7.35 -2.09 17.80
CA VAL A 87 6.95 -2.84 16.60
C VAL A 87 5.54 -2.48 16.17
N GLY A 88 5.35 -2.20 14.87
CA GLY A 88 4.05 -1.95 14.25
C GLY A 88 3.59 -3.09 13.33
N PHE A 89 2.31 -3.45 13.37
CA PHE A 89 1.63 -4.28 12.37
C PHE A 89 0.52 -3.47 11.70
N LEU A 90 0.47 -3.48 10.37
CA LEU A 90 -0.54 -2.71 9.62
C LEU A 90 -1.66 -3.63 9.13
N CYS A 91 -2.89 -3.12 9.17
CA CYS A 91 -4.10 -3.82 8.76
C CYS A 91 -4.88 -2.95 7.76
N GLU A 92 -5.00 -3.40 6.51
CA GLU A 92 -5.89 -2.81 5.51
C GLU A 92 -7.22 -3.55 5.49
N TYR A 93 -8.29 -2.87 5.06
CA TYR A 93 -9.64 -3.44 5.10
C TYR A 93 -10.66 -2.71 4.20
N ASP A 94 -10.21 -1.88 3.27
CA ASP A 94 -11.04 -1.36 2.20
C ASP A 94 -11.28 -2.39 1.09
N ALA A 95 -12.34 -2.19 0.34
CA ALA A 95 -12.78 -3.03 -0.76
C ALA A 95 -12.87 -2.23 -2.07
N LEU A 96 -13.01 -2.96 -3.17
CA LEU A 96 -13.11 -2.39 -4.51
C LEU A 96 -14.58 -2.28 -4.97
N PRO A 97 -14.93 -1.23 -5.75
CA PRO A 97 -16.27 -1.07 -6.31
C PRO A 97 -16.72 -2.29 -7.11
N ALA A 98 -17.95 -2.74 -6.83
CA ALA A 98 -18.64 -3.87 -7.48
C ALA A 98 -18.02 -5.26 -7.32
N ILE A 99 -16.73 -5.39 -7.01
CA ILE A 99 -16.04 -6.69 -6.90
C ILE A 99 -15.66 -7.06 -5.46
N GLY A 100 -15.85 -6.19 -4.47
CA GLY A 100 -15.60 -6.50 -3.06
C GLY A 100 -14.11 -6.60 -2.73
N HIS A 101 -13.71 -7.49 -1.81
CA HIS A 101 -12.31 -7.68 -1.42
C HIS A 101 -11.50 -8.48 -2.47
N ALA A 102 -11.52 -8.02 -3.71
CA ALA A 102 -10.76 -8.58 -4.83
C ALA A 102 -9.24 -8.33 -4.73
N CYS A 103 -8.80 -7.53 -3.75
CA CYS A 103 -7.39 -7.38 -3.38
C CYS A 103 -7.02 -8.15 -2.10
N GLY A 104 -8.00 -8.75 -1.42
CA GLY A 104 -7.79 -9.60 -0.25
C GLY A 104 -7.49 -8.84 1.04
N HIS A 105 -7.90 -7.57 1.17
CA HIS A 105 -7.62 -6.75 2.36
C HIS A 105 -8.18 -7.36 3.66
N ASN A 106 -9.27 -8.15 3.57
CA ASN A 106 -9.74 -8.96 4.69
C ASN A 106 -8.66 -9.90 5.28
N LEU A 107 -7.80 -10.48 4.42
CA LEU A 107 -6.69 -11.34 4.85
C LEU A 107 -5.48 -10.53 5.33
N ILE A 108 -5.30 -9.30 4.86
CA ILE A 108 -4.28 -8.37 5.36
C ILE A 108 -4.60 -7.99 6.81
N ALA A 109 -5.83 -7.56 7.06
CA ALA A 109 -6.34 -7.28 8.41
C ALA A 109 -6.19 -8.48 9.34
N GLU A 110 -6.62 -9.67 8.90
CA GLU A 110 -6.50 -10.90 9.69
C GLU A 110 -5.02 -11.22 10.01
N SER A 111 -4.14 -11.18 9.00
CA SER A 111 -2.72 -11.50 9.15
C SER A 111 -2.01 -10.54 10.12
N GLY A 112 -2.25 -9.23 9.99
CA GLY A 112 -1.69 -8.22 10.88
C GLY A 112 -2.16 -8.40 12.33
N ALA A 113 -3.46 -8.65 12.53
CA ALA A 113 -4.01 -8.90 13.85
C ALA A 113 -3.49 -10.20 14.48
N ALA A 114 -3.41 -11.27 13.69
CA ALA A 114 -2.87 -12.56 14.11
C ALA A 114 -1.40 -12.46 14.52
N ALA A 115 -0.57 -11.76 13.74
CA ALA A 115 0.84 -11.55 14.04
C ALA A 115 1.03 -10.79 15.36
N ALA A 116 0.24 -9.74 15.59
CA ALA A 116 0.28 -8.95 16.80
C ALA A 116 -0.14 -9.76 18.06
N VAL A 117 -1.21 -10.54 17.96
CA VAL A 117 -1.68 -11.44 19.04
C VAL A 117 -0.64 -12.53 19.34
N GLY A 118 -0.05 -13.13 18.30
CA GLY A 118 0.99 -14.15 18.45
C GLY A 118 2.26 -13.60 19.11
N LEU A 119 2.72 -12.42 18.67
CA LEU A 119 3.88 -11.75 19.26
C LEU A 119 3.63 -11.43 20.74
N LYS A 120 2.47 -10.87 21.07
CA LYS A 120 2.07 -10.61 22.46
C LYS A 120 2.12 -11.89 23.30
N ALA A 121 1.51 -12.97 22.84
CA ALA A 121 1.47 -14.23 23.59
C ALA A 121 2.87 -14.79 23.87
N ALA A 122 3.79 -14.69 22.90
CA ALA A 122 5.18 -15.07 23.10
C ALA A 122 5.89 -14.18 24.15
N LEU A 123 5.69 -12.86 24.08
CA LEU A 123 6.29 -11.91 25.01
C LEU A 123 5.75 -12.08 26.44
N GLU A 124 4.48 -12.42 26.63
CA GLU A 124 3.86 -12.72 27.93
C GLU A 124 4.30 -14.06 28.53
N SER A 125 4.63 -15.04 27.68
CA SER A 125 5.07 -16.38 28.14
C SER A 125 6.50 -16.41 28.70
N GLY A 126 7.24 -15.32 28.52
CA GLY A 126 8.66 -15.22 28.84
C GLY A 126 8.99 -14.84 30.28
N GLU A 127 10.13 -15.35 30.76
CA GLU A 127 10.86 -14.74 31.86
C GLU A 127 11.56 -13.46 31.38
N ALA A 128 11.65 -12.45 32.28
CA ALA A 128 12.24 -11.12 32.07
C ALA A 128 13.15 -10.96 30.83
N TRP A 129 12.63 -10.25 29.83
CA TRP A 129 13.35 -9.93 28.61
C TRP A 129 14.32 -8.77 28.83
N PRO A 130 15.49 -8.75 28.17
CA PRO A 130 16.50 -7.71 28.39
C PRO A 130 16.17 -6.37 27.71
N VAL A 131 15.06 -6.29 26.97
CA VAL A 131 14.67 -5.08 26.23
C VAL A 131 13.18 -4.85 26.42
N PRO A 132 12.73 -3.62 26.74
CA PRO A 132 11.31 -3.31 26.79
C PRO A 132 10.72 -3.27 25.38
N VAL A 133 9.58 -3.93 25.18
CA VAL A 133 8.92 -4.06 23.87
C VAL A 133 7.52 -3.50 23.92
N LYS A 134 7.18 -2.64 22.95
CA LYS A 134 5.83 -2.14 22.71
C LYS A 134 5.34 -2.63 21.34
N VAL A 135 4.10 -3.10 21.29
CA VAL A 135 3.45 -3.54 20.04
C VAL A 135 2.32 -2.58 19.71
N THR A 136 2.18 -2.23 18.43
CA THR A 136 1.07 -1.43 17.92
C THR A 136 0.49 -2.06 16.67
N VAL A 137 -0.84 -2.11 16.61
CA VAL A 137 -1.58 -2.41 15.39
C VAL A 137 -2.22 -1.12 14.92
N LEU A 138 -1.95 -0.76 13.67
CA LEU A 138 -2.57 0.38 13.01
C LEU A 138 -3.57 -0.14 11.97
N GLY A 139 -4.81 0.28 12.12
CA GLY A 139 -5.81 0.16 11.06
C GLY A 139 -5.60 1.25 10.03
N THR A 140 -5.34 0.85 8.80
CA THR A 140 -4.97 1.73 7.70
C THR A 140 -6.02 1.64 6.59
N PRO A 141 -7.01 2.57 6.56
CA PRO A 141 -8.07 2.56 5.55
C PRO A 141 -7.57 3.03 4.19
N ALA A 142 -8.43 2.94 3.18
CA ALA A 142 -8.33 3.63 1.90
C ALA A 142 -7.02 3.44 1.13
N GLU A 143 -6.51 2.21 1.04
CA GLU A 143 -5.33 1.95 0.22
C GLU A 143 -5.66 2.00 -1.29
N GLU A 144 -6.81 1.45 -1.69
CA GLU A 144 -7.20 1.32 -3.10
C GLU A 144 -7.57 2.66 -3.74
N ASP A 145 -8.11 3.59 -2.95
CA ASP A 145 -8.46 4.93 -3.44
C ASP A 145 -8.17 6.00 -2.39
N GLY A 146 -7.15 6.80 -2.67
CA GLY A 146 -6.83 8.00 -1.89
C GLY A 146 -5.69 7.86 -0.89
N GLY A 147 -5.22 6.67 -0.51
CA GLY A 147 -3.99 6.45 0.26
C GLY A 147 -4.07 6.85 1.73
N GLY A 148 -4.87 6.14 2.53
CA GLY A 148 -5.06 6.45 3.94
C GLY A 148 -3.79 6.37 4.78
N LYS A 149 -2.77 5.56 4.42
CA LYS A 149 -1.47 5.58 5.13
C LYS A 149 -0.73 6.88 4.93
N VAL A 150 -0.85 7.50 3.75
CA VAL A 150 -0.26 8.82 3.47
C VAL A 150 -0.89 9.89 4.36
N ASP A 151 -2.21 9.81 4.55
CA ASP A 151 -2.93 10.71 5.45
C ASP A 151 -2.55 10.47 6.92
N LEU A 152 -2.49 9.21 7.36
CA LEU A 152 -2.02 8.83 8.69
C LEU A 152 -0.57 9.27 8.97
N LEU A 153 0.32 9.18 7.98
CA LEU A 153 1.70 9.67 8.07
C LEU A 153 1.75 11.18 8.35
N ARG A 154 0.93 11.98 7.67
CA ARG A 154 0.87 13.43 7.90
C ARG A 154 0.38 13.79 9.30
N GLU A 155 -0.50 12.96 9.85
CA GLU A 155 -1.06 13.12 11.19
C GLU A 155 -0.17 12.53 12.31
N GLY A 156 1.04 12.06 11.98
CA GLY A 156 2.01 11.52 12.94
C GLY A 156 1.68 10.11 13.45
N ALA A 157 0.85 9.34 12.75
CA ALA A 157 0.42 8.02 13.21
C ALA A 157 1.54 6.98 13.33
N PHE A 158 2.62 7.17 12.56
CA PHE A 158 3.78 6.28 12.51
C PHE A 158 4.98 6.81 13.29
N GLU A 159 4.83 7.95 13.97
CA GLU A 159 5.87 8.46 14.87
C GLU A 159 6.16 7.42 15.97
N ASP A 160 7.42 7.38 16.42
CA ASP A 160 7.94 6.46 17.45
C ASP A 160 8.00 4.96 17.09
N LEU A 161 7.54 4.53 15.91
CA LEU A 161 7.72 3.14 15.45
C LEU A 161 9.17 2.88 15.03
N ASP A 162 9.76 1.80 15.52
CA ASP A 162 11.10 1.37 15.14
C ASP A 162 11.13 0.50 13.89
N VAL A 163 10.06 -0.27 13.66
CA VAL A 163 9.90 -1.17 12.52
C VAL A 163 8.42 -1.50 12.28
N VAL A 164 8.01 -1.63 11.01
CA VAL A 164 6.64 -2.01 10.64
C VAL A 164 6.56 -3.27 9.76
N PHE A 165 5.49 -4.04 9.96
CA PHE A 165 5.22 -5.29 9.28
C PHE A 165 3.82 -5.27 8.67
N MET A 166 3.72 -5.67 7.42
CA MET A 166 2.46 -5.89 6.70
C MET A 166 2.71 -6.96 5.65
N ALA A 167 1.71 -7.72 5.22
CA ALA A 167 1.86 -8.65 4.10
C ALA A 167 0.61 -8.67 3.23
N HIS A 168 0.81 -8.82 1.93
CA HIS A 168 -0.24 -8.72 0.93
C HIS A 168 -0.55 -10.08 0.28
N PRO A 169 -1.82 -10.50 0.20
CA PRO A 169 -2.18 -11.75 -0.46
C PRO A 169 -2.03 -11.63 -1.98
N THR A 170 -1.55 -12.71 -2.62
CA THR A 170 -1.52 -12.86 -4.08
C THR A 170 -1.48 -14.35 -4.43
N GLN A 171 -1.21 -14.69 -5.69
CA GLN A 171 -1.11 -16.07 -6.19
C GLN A 171 0.25 -16.74 -5.95
N LYS A 172 1.21 -16.06 -5.30
CA LYS A 172 2.57 -16.57 -5.01
C LYS A 172 3.12 -15.98 -3.72
N ASN A 173 4.06 -16.66 -3.07
CA ASN A 173 4.83 -16.02 -2.00
C ASN A 173 6.06 -15.31 -2.60
N ALA A 174 6.32 -14.09 -2.17
CA ALA A 174 7.52 -13.35 -2.52
C ALA A 174 7.91 -12.45 -1.34
N THR A 175 9.20 -12.33 -1.03
CA THR A 175 9.65 -11.42 0.04
C THR A 175 9.62 -9.96 -0.42
N TYR A 176 9.73 -9.73 -1.72
CA TYR A 176 9.63 -8.44 -2.37
C TYR A 176 9.22 -8.61 -3.83
N LEU A 177 8.28 -7.80 -4.28
CA LEU A 177 7.99 -7.56 -5.69
C LEU A 177 8.10 -6.05 -5.93
N PRO A 178 8.79 -5.59 -7.00
CA PRO A 178 8.93 -4.17 -7.26
C PRO A 178 7.56 -3.49 -7.39
N ALA A 179 7.30 -2.53 -6.49
CA ALA A 179 6.16 -1.61 -6.56
C ALA A 179 6.63 -0.28 -7.16
N VAL A 180 5.78 0.34 -7.97
CA VAL A 180 6.11 1.59 -8.68
C VAL A 180 5.40 2.78 -8.05
N ALA A 181 6.03 3.94 -8.11
CA ALA A 181 5.40 5.19 -7.71
C ALA A 181 4.31 5.57 -8.71
N VAL A 182 3.21 6.15 -8.24
CA VAL A 182 2.07 6.55 -9.08
C VAL A 182 1.42 7.85 -8.63
N HIS A 183 0.98 8.64 -9.61
CA HIS A 183 0.04 9.75 -9.41
C HIS A 183 -1.11 9.67 -10.41
N SER A 184 -2.35 9.83 -9.94
CA SER A 184 -3.55 9.84 -10.77
C SER A 184 -4.02 11.26 -11.07
N VAL A 185 -4.59 11.47 -12.25
CA VAL A 185 -5.18 12.74 -12.68
C VAL A 185 -6.47 12.55 -13.46
N LEU A 186 -7.50 13.30 -13.08
CA LEU A 186 -8.68 13.56 -13.92
C LEU A 186 -8.46 14.84 -14.73
N VAL A 187 -8.66 14.75 -16.04
CA VAL A 187 -8.52 15.86 -16.99
C VAL A 187 -9.90 16.21 -17.52
N LYS A 188 -10.40 17.40 -17.19
CA LYS A 188 -11.73 17.85 -17.59
C LYS A 188 -11.61 19.00 -18.57
N TYR A 189 -12.13 18.82 -19.78
CA TYR A 189 -12.22 19.88 -20.77
C TYR A 189 -13.63 20.47 -20.79
N ARG A 190 -13.70 21.81 -20.86
CA ARG A 190 -14.95 22.55 -21.05
C ARG A 190 -14.88 23.40 -22.30
N GLY A 191 -15.91 23.27 -23.13
CA GLY A 191 -16.07 23.96 -24.39
C GLY A 191 -17.47 24.55 -24.51
N ARG A 192 -18.07 24.44 -25.69
CA ARG A 192 -19.38 25.02 -26.00
C ARG A 192 -20.12 24.18 -27.04
N THR A 193 -21.37 23.84 -26.73
CA THR A 193 -22.22 23.08 -27.66
C THR A 193 -22.59 23.91 -28.88
N ALA A 194 -22.63 23.26 -30.04
CA ALA A 194 -23.28 23.78 -31.24
C ALA A 194 -23.80 22.62 -32.09
N HIS A 195 -24.70 22.92 -33.04
CA HIS A 195 -25.17 21.92 -33.99
C HIS A 195 -24.06 21.59 -34.98
N ALA A 196 -23.57 20.34 -34.95
CA ALA A 196 -22.34 19.94 -35.64
C ALA A 196 -22.37 20.21 -37.16
N SER A 197 -23.53 20.08 -37.82
CA SER A 197 -23.65 20.32 -39.26
C SER A 197 -24.09 21.73 -39.64
N ALA A 198 -24.70 22.48 -38.72
CA ALA A 198 -25.40 23.71 -39.08
C ALA A 198 -24.61 24.95 -38.70
N TYR A 199 -24.00 24.94 -37.51
CA TYR A 199 -23.27 26.09 -36.95
C TYR A 199 -21.98 25.65 -36.23
N PRO A 200 -21.13 24.77 -36.81
CA PRO A 200 -19.97 24.23 -36.09
C PRO A 200 -18.99 25.32 -35.60
N TRP A 201 -18.91 26.45 -36.30
CA TRP A 201 -18.06 27.59 -35.94
C TRP A 201 -18.48 28.33 -34.66
N GLU A 202 -19.71 28.11 -34.17
CA GLU A 202 -20.18 28.66 -32.89
C GLU A 202 -19.78 27.77 -31.69
N GLY A 203 -19.27 26.56 -31.96
CA GLY A 203 -18.92 25.58 -30.93
C GLY A 203 -17.44 25.58 -30.55
N VAL A 204 -17.15 24.99 -29.39
CA VAL A 204 -15.79 24.68 -28.91
C VAL A 204 -15.81 23.23 -28.47
N ASN A 205 -15.12 22.36 -29.20
CA ASN A 205 -15.30 20.92 -29.09
C ASN A 205 -14.40 20.29 -28.01
N ALA A 206 -15.01 19.93 -26.87
CA ALA A 206 -14.30 19.30 -25.76
C ALA A 206 -13.86 17.86 -26.07
N LEU A 207 -14.54 17.13 -26.96
CA LEU A 207 -14.10 15.79 -27.38
C LEU A 207 -12.82 15.89 -28.23
N ASP A 208 -12.70 16.89 -29.11
CA ASP A 208 -11.48 17.09 -29.89
C ASP A 208 -10.28 17.37 -28.97
N ALA A 209 -10.49 18.13 -27.87
CA ALA A 209 -9.46 18.34 -26.86
C ALA A 209 -9.03 17.02 -26.21
N ALA A 210 -9.97 16.14 -25.84
CA ALA A 210 -9.66 14.83 -25.30
C ALA A 210 -8.89 13.93 -26.28
N VAL A 211 -9.30 13.88 -27.56
CA VAL A 211 -8.64 13.08 -28.59
C VAL A 211 -7.23 13.62 -28.89
N MET A 212 -7.05 14.93 -28.94
CA MET A 212 -5.73 15.54 -29.08
C MET A 212 -4.86 15.27 -27.86
N ALA A 213 -5.38 15.38 -26.64
CA ALA A 213 -4.66 15.03 -25.43
C ALA A 213 -4.17 13.57 -25.46
N TYR A 214 -5.05 12.64 -25.85
CA TYR A 214 -4.70 11.23 -26.01
C TYR A 214 -3.59 11.02 -27.05
N SER A 215 -3.66 11.76 -28.17
CA SER A 215 -2.65 11.73 -29.24
C SER A 215 -1.32 12.32 -28.80
N ASN A 216 -1.33 13.45 -28.09
CA ASN A 216 -0.16 14.12 -27.52
C ASN A 216 0.59 13.17 -26.56
N ILE A 217 -0.15 12.51 -25.66
CA ILE A 217 0.43 11.49 -24.77
C ILE A 217 1.00 10.32 -25.58
N SER A 218 0.34 9.89 -26.66
CA SER A 218 0.83 8.80 -27.50
C SER A 218 2.20 9.09 -28.10
N VAL A 219 2.43 10.29 -28.63
CA VAL A 219 3.73 10.67 -29.20
C VAL A 219 4.76 11.03 -28.11
N LEU A 220 4.33 11.53 -26.94
CA LEU A 220 5.20 11.77 -25.79
C LEU A 220 5.92 10.49 -25.34
N ARG A 221 5.28 9.31 -25.44
CA ARG A 221 5.83 8.03 -24.96
C ARG A 221 7.21 7.69 -25.54
N GLN A 222 7.54 8.14 -26.76
CA GLN A 222 8.88 7.96 -27.32
C GLN A 222 9.97 8.63 -26.48
N GLN A 223 9.63 9.73 -25.78
CA GLN A 223 10.55 10.55 -25.00
C GLN A 223 10.44 10.31 -23.48
N LEU A 224 9.84 9.18 -23.08
CA LEU A 224 9.80 8.72 -21.69
C LEU A 224 10.91 7.70 -21.43
N ARG A 225 11.32 7.58 -20.16
CA ARG A 225 12.24 6.51 -19.75
C ARG A 225 11.58 5.13 -19.96
N PRO A 226 12.35 4.07 -20.27
CA PRO A 226 11.81 2.73 -20.49
C PRO A 226 10.98 2.18 -19.32
N GLU A 227 11.20 2.64 -18.09
CA GLU A 227 10.48 2.22 -16.88
C GLU A 227 9.24 3.07 -16.58
N TRP A 228 9.06 4.21 -17.26
CA TRP A 228 7.95 5.13 -17.01
C TRP A 228 6.71 4.77 -17.83
N ARG A 229 5.52 4.94 -17.25
CA ARG A 229 4.25 4.66 -17.95
C ARG A 229 3.27 5.80 -17.77
N ILE A 230 2.55 6.13 -18.85
CA ILE A 230 1.37 7.00 -18.85
C ILE A 230 0.26 6.29 -19.60
N HIS A 231 -0.83 5.97 -18.90
CA HIS A 231 -1.98 5.27 -19.47
C HIS A 231 -3.27 5.80 -18.87
N GLY A 232 -4.34 5.75 -19.64
CA GLY A 232 -5.61 6.36 -19.27
C GLY A 232 -6.73 6.04 -20.24
N ILE A 233 -7.92 6.52 -19.91
CA ILE A 233 -9.17 6.32 -20.65
C ILE A 233 -9.92 7.65 -20.84
N ILE A 234 -10.86 7.68 -21.78
CA ILE A 234 -11.87 8.75 -21.88
C ILE A 234 -13.12 8.25 -21.16
N LYS A 235 -13.45 8.83 -20.01
CA LYS A 235 -14.65 8.49 -19.22
C LYS A 235 -15.92 9.09 -19.83
N HIS A 236 -15.79 10.31 -20.33
CA HIS A 236 -16.88 11.04 -20.98
C HIS A 236 -16.38 11.69 -22.26
N GLY A 237 -17.03 11.38 -23.38
CA GLY A 237 -16.64 11.83 -24.72
C GLY A 237 -17.80 12.37 -25.56
N GLY A 238 -18.83 12.91 -24.93
CA GLY A 238 -20.04 13.39 -25.61
C GLY A 238 -21.19 12.39 -25.65
N VAL A 239 -22.38 12.88 -26.01
CA VAL A 239 -23.64 12.13 -25.91
C VAL A 239 -24.24 11.77 -27.28
N LYS A 240 -24.12 12.66 -28.28
CA LYS A 240 -24.74 12.46 -29.60
C LYS A 240 -23.88 13.06 -30.73
N PRO A 241 -23.71 12.37 -31.88
CA PRO A 241 -22.83 12.85 -32.96
C PRO A 241 -23.21 14.17 -33.62
N ASN A 242 -24.47 14.59 -33.58
CA ASN A 242 -24.91 15.85 -34.20
C ASN A 242 -24.82 17.07 -33.25
N ILE A 243 -24.29 16.88 -32.05
CA ILE A 243 -24.07 17.93 -31.04
C ILE A 243 -22.58 17.96 -30.74
N ILE A 244 -21.94 19.11 -30.92
CA ILE A 244 -20.55 19.33 -30.51
C ILE A 244 -20.48 19.19 -28.98
N PRO A 245 -19.67 18.27 -28.42
CA PRO A 245 -19.54 18.12 -26.97
C PRO A 245 -18.94 19.36 -26.31
N ASP A 246 -19.59 19.88 -25.28
CA ASP A 246 -19.08 20.96 -24.41
C ASP A 246 -18.31 20.43 -23.19
N TYR A 247 -18.34 19.12 -22.95
CA TYR A 247 -17.63 18.48 -21.86
C TYR A 247 -16.96 17.17 -22.31
N SER A 248 -15.74 16.95 -21.84
CA SER A 248 -15.09 15.65 -21.86
C SER A 248 -14.24 15.44 -20.61
N GLU A 249 -14.04 14.16 -20.25
CA GLU A 249 -13.28 13.77 -19.07
C GLU A 249 -12.37 12.58 -19.40
N LEU A 250 -11.09 12.71 -19.04
CA LEU A 250 -10.11 11.63 -19.10
C LEU A 250 -9.60 11.31 -17.70
N GLU A 251 -9.14 10.07 -17.52
CA GLU A 251 -8.50 9.60 -16.30
C GLU A 251 -7.18 8.93 -16.66
N TYR A 252 -6.08 9.38 -16.04
CA TYR A 252 -4.73 8.90 -16.33
C TYR A 252 -3.97 8.57 -15.05
N TYR A 253 -3.18 7.49 -15.12
CA TYR A 253 -2.13 7.18 -14.16
C TYR A 253 -0.75 7.51 -14.75
N LEU A 254 0.09 8.13 -13.92
CA LEU A 254 1.49 8.45 -14.20
C LEU A 254 2.36 7.58 -13.30
N ARG A 255 3.13 6.66 -13.87
CA ARG A 255 3.95 5.70 -13.11
C ARG A 255 5.43 5.85 -13.39
N THR A 256 6.24 5.80 -12.33
CA THR A 256 7.70 5.84 -12.38
C THR A 256 8.30 4.83 -11.41
N SER A 257 9.54 4.43 -11.64
CA SER A 257 10.26 3.53 -10.71
C SER A 257 10.67 4.21 -9.40
N SER A 258 10.60 5.55 -9.33
CA SER A 258 10.90 6.34 -8.14
C SER A 258 9.99 7.57 -8.09
N HIS A 259 9.46 7.88 -6.91
CA HIS A 259 8.59 9.03 -6.66
C HIS A 259 9.26 10.37 -7.00
N LEU A 260 10.59 10.44 -6.90
CA LEU A 260 11.36 11.64 -7.28
C LEU A 260 11.26 11.97 -8.78
N ASP A 261 10.85 11.02 -9.61
CA ASP A 261 10.60 11.22 -11.03
C ASP A 261 9.15 11.64 -11.35
N LEU A 262 8.20 11.50 -10.41
CA LEU A 262 6.79 11.85 -10.62
C LEU A 262 6.60 13.31 -11.07
N PRO A 263 7.29 14.32 -10.48
CA PRO A 263 7.17 15.70 -10.95
C PRO A 263 7.56 15.88 -12.42
N ASN A 264 8.55 15.12 -12.90
CA ASN A 264 9.05 15.23 -14.27
C ASN A 264 8.06 14.64 -15.29
N ILE A 265 7.54 13.43 -15.03
CA ILE A 265 6.53 12.81 -15.91
C ILE A 265 5.22 13.60 -15.88
N ARG A 266 4.86 14.14 -14.70
CA ARG A 266 3.69 15.00 -14.51
C ARG A 266 3.79 16.27 -15.34
N ALA A 267 4.89 17.01 -15.25
CA ALA A 267 5.07 18.23 -16.05
C ALA A 267 4.91 17.97 -17.56
N LYS A 268 5.45 16.85 -18.06
CA LYS A 268 5.29 16.43 -19.47
C LYS A 268 3.84 16.10 -19.82
N ALA A 269 3.13 15.38 -18.95
CA ALA A 269 1.72 15.05 -19.16
C ALA A 269 0.82 16.30 -19.11
N GLU A 270 1.03 17.18 -18.13
CA GLU A 270 0.30 18.45 -18.01
C GLU A 270 0.47 19.32 -19.25
N ALA A 271 1.69 19.40 -19.81
CA ALA A 271 1.93 20.12 -21.05
C ALA A 271 1.09 19.55 -22.22
N CYS A 272 0.97 18.23 -22.33
CA CYS A 272 0.15 17.58 -23.35
C CYS A 272 -1.34 17.92 -23.17
N PHE A 273 -1.84 17.89 -21.93
CA PHE A 273 -3.23 18.21 -21.63
C PHE A 273 -3.56 19.67 -21.89
N ARG A 274 -2.68 20.59 -21.47
CA ARG A 274 -2.86 22.04 -21.68
C ARG A 274 -2.74 22.43 -23.16
N ALA A 275 -1.82 21.80 -23.90
CA ALA A 275 -1.67 22.04 -25.34
C ALA A 275 -2.96 21.69 -26.11
N ALA A 276 -3.64 20.59 -25.73
CA ALA A 276 -4.89 20.20 -26.36
C ALA A 276 -6.03 21.21 -26.10
N ALA A 277 -6.12 21.74 -24.87
CA ALA A 277 -7.06 22.81 -24.55
C ALA A 277 -6.76 24.07 -25.38
N MET A 278 -5.49 24.50 -25.40
CA MET A 278 -5.05 25.67 -26.17
C MET A 278 -5.40 25.55 -27.66
N ALA A 279 -5.13 24.39 -28.26
CA ALA A 279 -5.36 24.15 -29.69
C ALA A 279 -6.85 24.14 -30.08
N THR A 280 -7.75 23.78 -29.16
CA THR A 280 -9.21 23.76 -29.41
C THR A 280 -9.93 24.99 -28.90
N GLY A 281 -9.28 25.83 -28.11
CA GLY A 281 -9.95 26.91 -27.37
C GLY A 281 -10.78 26.42 -26.17
N CYS A 282 -10.59 25.18 -25.72
CA CYS A 282 -11.23 24.67 -24.49
C CYS A 282 -10.53 25.21 -23.24
N GLU A 283 -11.28 25.28 -22.15
CA GLU A 283 -10.71 25.34 -20.80
C GLU A 283 -10.33 23.93 -20.34
N VAL A 284 -9.29 23.81 -19.52
CA VAL A 284 -8.88 22.55 -18.91
C VAL A 284 -8.70 22.68 -17.40
N GLU A 285 -9.28 21.73 -16.68
CA GLU A 285 -9.10 21.54 -15.25
C GLU A 285 -8.37 20.21 -15.02
N LEU A 286 -7.24 20.25 -14.33
CA LEU A 286 -6.43 19.08 -14.00
C LEU A 286 -6.57 18.79 -12.51
N LEU A 287 -7.27 17.71 -12.18
CA LEU A 287 -7.55 17.29 -10.81
C LEU A 287 -6.67 16.09 -10.48
N PHE A 288 -5.52 16.38 -9.88
CA PHE A 288 -4.65 15.34 -9.36
C PHE A 288 -5.21 14.78 -8.06
N GLN A 289 -5.06 13.47 -7.85
CA GLN A 289 -5.35 12.90 -6.55
C GLN A 289 -4.48 13.55 -5.46
N LYS A 290 -5.06 13.70 -4.27
CA LYS A 290 -4.42 14.34 -3.11
C LYS A 290 -3.09 13.68 -2.76
N ASN A 291 -3.03 12.35 -2.86
CA ASN A 291 -1.91 11.54 -2.43
C ASN A 291 -1.19 10.92 -3.63
N GLU A 292 0.14 10.89 -3.54
CA GLU A 292 1.02 10.17 -4.45
C GLU A 292 1.48 8.90 -3.73
N PHE A 293 1.54 7.78 -4.43
CA PHE A 293 2.06 6.53 -3.86
C PHE A 293 3.51 6.38 -4.28
N TYR A 294 4.37 6.03 -3.35
CA TYR A 294 5.80 5.89 -3.61
C TYR A 294 6.18 4.44 -3.95
N GLU A 295 7.39 4.25 -4.47
CA GLU A 295 8.03 2.96 -4.51
C GLU A 295 8.24 2.40 -3.08
N VAL A 296 8.28 1.08 -2.94
CA VAL A 296 8.58 0.44 -1.66
C VAL A 296 10.09 0.35 -1.48
N LEU A 297 10.61 0.95 -0.41
CA LEU A 297 12.02 0.79 -0.02
C LEU A 297 12.26 -0.61 0.54
N ARG A 298 13.27 -1.27 -0.02
CA ARG A 298 13.71 -2.60 0.40
C ARG A 298 14.46 -2.57 1.72
N ASN A 299 14.23 -3.59 2.54
CA ASN A 299 15.03 -3.91 3.71
C ASN A 299 15.44 -5.38 3.64
N ARG A 300 16.66 -5.65 3.18
CA ARG A 300 17.09 -7.02 2.87
C ARG A 300 17.18 -7.87 4.13
N THR A 301 17.58 -7.27 5.26
CA THR A 301 17.61 -7.99 6.53
C THR A 301 16.22 -8.48 6.93
N LEU A 302 15.17 -7.66 6.78
CA LEU A 302 13.79 -8.11 7.04
C LEU A 302 13.33 -9.17 6.03
N GLU A 303 13.66 -8.97 4.74
CA GLU A 303 13.33 -9.92 3.67
C GLU A 303 13.93 -11.31 3.93
N ASP A 304 15.22 -11.38 4.27
CA ASP A 304 15.95 -12.62 4.53
C ASP A 304 15.36 -13.37 5.75
N LEU A 305 15.09 -12.65 6.84
CA LEU A 305 14.49 -13.21 8.07
C LEU A 305 13.07 -13.74 7.80
N TYR A 306 12.25 -12.98 7.07
CA TYR A 306 10.91 -13.42 6.68
C TYR A 306 10.95 -14.64 5.76
N GLU A 307 11.90 -14.70 4.82
CA GLU A 307 12.07 -15.86 3.94
C GLU A 307 12.45 -17.11 4.74
N GLU A 308 13.40 -17.00 5.68
CA GLU A 308 13.83 -18.10 6.53
C GLU A 308 12.69 -18.63 7.40
N ASN A 309 11.98 -17.73 8.09
CA ASN A 309 10.82 -18.08 8.92
C ASN A 309 9.68 -18.68 8.09
N GLY A 310 9.40 -18.11 6.92
CA GLY A 310 8.38 -18.63 6.00
C GLY A 310 8.73 -20.02 5.46
N LYS A 311 10.00 -20.27 5.09
CA LYS A 311 10.47 -21.60 4.65
C LYS A 311 10.32 -22.64 5.75
N ALA A 312 10.61 -22.29 7.01
CA ALA A 312 10.38 -23.18 8.15
C ALA A 312 8.90 -23.55 8.34
N LEU A 313 7.98 -22.71 7.86
CA LEU A 313 6.52 -22.94 7.87
C LEU A 313 6.00 -23.61 6.58
N GLY A 314 6.89 -23.94 5.64
CA GLY A 314 6.57 -24.59 4.37
C GLY A 314 6.20 -23.65 3.21
N MET A 315 6.47 -22.35 3.34
CA MET A 315 6.28 -21.39 2.25
C MET A 315 7.36 -21.56 1.18
N LYS A 316 6.99 -21.34 -0.08
CA LYS A 316 7.90 -21.35 -1.22
C LYS A 316 7.90 -19.98 -1.87
N PHE A 317 9.06 -19.36 -1.94
CA PHE A 317 9.24 -17.98 -2.41
C PHE A 317 9.70 -17.94 -3.87
N THR A 318 9.20 -16.95 -4.60
CA THR A 318 9.69 -16.55 -5.91
C THR A 318 10.31 -15.16 -5.84
N THR A 319 11.24 -14.89 -6.76
CA THR A 319 11.77 -13.55 -7.04
C THR A 319 11.22 -12.98 -8.35
N GLU A 320 10.42 -13.78 -9.09
CA GLU A 320 9.84 -13.39 -10.36
C GLU A 320 8.50 -12.68 -10.16
N GLY A 321 8.39 -11.50 -10.78
CA GLY A 321 7.14 -10.75 -10.85
C GLY A 321 7.36 -9.26 -10.67
N PHE A 322 6.27 -8.53 -10.88
CA PHE A 322 6.15 -7.12 -10.54
C PHE A 322 4.86 -6.95 -9.76
N SER A 323 4.82 -5.96 -8.87
CA SER A 323 3.60 -5.55 -8.19
C SER A 323 3.04 -4.28 -8.82
N GLY A 324 1.88 -3.85 -8.34
CA GLY A 324 1.28 -2.56 -8.66
C GLY A 324 1.95 -1.42 -7.89
N SER A 325 1.11 -0.63 -7.22
CA SER A 325 1.49 0.48 -6.37
C SER A 325 0.76 0.32 -5.05
N THR A 326 1.36 0.80 -3.97
CA THR A 326 0.74 0.76 -2.64
C THR A 326 1.20 1.96 -1.82
N ASP A 327 0.34 2.49 -0.96
CA ASP A 327 0.70 3.55 -0.03
C ASP A 327 1.62 3.06 1.12
N PHE A 328 1.84 1.74 1.26
CA PHE A 328 2.94 1.20 2.06
C PHE A 328 4.30 1.71 1.56
N GLY A 329 4.42 2.05 0.27
CA GLY A 329 5.57 2.74 -0.28
C GLY A 329 5.92 3.97 0.56
N ASN A 330 4.93 4.84 0.81
CA ASN A 330 5.11 6.05 1.60
C ASN A 330 5.54 5.73 3.05
N VAL A 331 4.97 4.69 3.66
CA VAL A 331 5.36 4.22 5.00
C VAL A 331 6.81 3.77 5.02
N SER A 332 7.23 3.00 4.01
CA SER A 332 8.60 2.49 3.89
C SER A 332 9.66 3.59 3.70
N HIS A 333 9.25 4.83 3.38
CA HIS A 333 10.11 6.01 3.37
C HIS A 333 10.16 6.74 4.72
N ALA A 334 9.21 6.48 5.62
CA ALA A 334 9.13 7.09 6.96
C ALA A 334 9.72 6.17 8.05
N VAL A 335 9.42 4.88 8.00
CA VAL A 335 9.80 3.86 8.99
C VAL A 335 10.33 2.63 8.26
N PRO A 336 11.42 1.97 8.71
CA PRO A 336 11.84 0.70 8.10
C PRO A 336 10.74 -0.35 8.25
N GLY A 337 10.51 -1.14 7.22
CA GLY A 337 9.50 -2.18 7.27
C GLY A 337 9.58 -3.18 6.12
N ILE A 338 8.67 -4.14 6.14
CA ILE A 338 8.52 -5.15 5.10
C ILE A 338 7.06 -5.27 4.65
N HIS A 339 6.89 -5.47 3.35
CA HIS A 339 5.61 -5.73 2.68
C HIS A 339 5.79 -6.92 1.71
N PRO A 340 5.91 -8.16 2.23
CA PRO A 340 6.01 -9.34 1.40
C PRO A 340 4.64 -9.75 0.88
N TYR A 341 4.64 -10.68 -0.05
CA TYR A 341 3.47 -11.26 -0.67
C TYR A 341 3.31 -12.72 -0.25
N PHE A 342 2.07 -13.18 -0.11
CA PHE A 342 1.78 -14.57 0.25
C PHE A 342 0.70 -15.21 -0.61
N TYR A 343 0.89 -16.49 -0.91
CA TYR A 343 -0.05 -17.31 -1.66
C TYR A 343 -1.33 -17.56 -0.84
N ILE A 344 -2.51 -17.60 -1.48
CA ILE A 344 -3.78 -17.86 -0.78
C ILE A 344 -4.47 -19.17 -1.19
N GLY A 345 -3.77 -20.11 -1.84
CA GLY A 345 -4.39 -21.36 -2.28
C GLY A 345 -5.13 -21.26 -3.63
N SER A 346 -4.91 -20.18 -4.39
CA SER A 346 -5.59 -19.95 -5.67
C SER A 346 -4.67 -19.28 -6.69
N GLU A 347 -4.86 -19.61 -7.97
CA GLU A 347 -4.22 -18.97 -9.12
C GLU A 347 -5.02 -17.75 -9.64
N ALA A 348 -6.08 -17.35 -8.94
CA ALA A 348 -6.82 -16.14 -9.28
C ALA A 348 -5.90 -14.91 -9.19
N LEU A 349 -6.15 -13.94 -10.06
CA LEU A 349 -5.42 -12.67 -10.09
C LEU A 349 -6.16 -11.62 -9.25
N ASN A 350 -5.45 -10.82 -8.45
CA ASN A 350 -6.02 -9.68 -7.74
C ASN A 350 -6.86 -8.80 -8.70
N HIS A 351 -7.93 -8.18 -8.17
CA HIS A 351 -8.90 -7.31 -8.87
C HIS A 351 -9.82 -8.07 -9.85
N THR A 352 -10.07 -9.35 -9.58
CA THR A 352 -11.04 -10.18 -10.30
C THR A 352 -12.11 -10.71 -9.34
N ALA A 353 -13.29 -11.06 -9.86
CA ALA A 353 -14.35 -11.65 -9.05
C ALA A 353 -13.93 -13.02 -8.48
N GLU A 354 -13.13 -13.77 -9.24
CA GLU A 354 -12.51 -15.02 -8.84
C GLU A 354 -11.61 -14.84 -7.63
N TYR A 355 -10.88 -13.72 -7.54
CA TYR A 355 -10.03 -13.43 -6.39
C TYR A 355 -10.83 -13.07 -5.14
N THR A 356 -11.95 -12.37 -5.30
CA THR A 356 -12.88 -12.13 -4.17
C THR A 356 -13.38 -13.43 -3.59
N ALA A 357 -13.76 -14.39 -4.44
CA ALA A 357 -14.17 -15.71 -3.97
C ALA A 357 -13.01 -16.44 -3.27
N ALA A 358 -11.79 -16.36 -3.81
CA ALA A 358 -10.61 -16.99 -3.23
C ALA A 358 -10.20 -16.38 -1.89
N SER A 359 -10.28 -15.05 -1.74
CA SER A 359 -9.89 -14.34 -0.51
C SER A 359 -10.85 -14.58 0.66
N GLY A 360 -12.08 -15.02 0.39
CA GLY A 360 -13.05 -15.44 1.39
C GLY A 360 -13.14 -16.96 1.60
N ALA A 361 -12.32 -17.75 0.92
CA ALA A 361 -12.38 -19.21 1.00
C ALA A 361 -11.65 -19.76 2.23
N ASP A 362 -12.17 -20.85 2.80
CA ASP A 362 -11.52 -21.59 3.90
C ASP A 362 -10.08 -22.02 3.55
N GLU A 363 -9.81 -22.30 2.27
CA GLU A 363 -8.48 -22.70 1.78
C GLU A 363 -7.42 -21.61 2.05
N ALA A 364 -7.79 -20.33 1.95
CA ALA A 364 -6.89 -19.20 2.16
C ALA A 364 -6.37 -19.12 3.60
N GLN A 365 -7.17 -19.60 4.56
CA GLN A 365 -6.91 -19.49 5.99
C GLN A 365 -5.63 -20.20 6.43
N LEU A 366 -5.28 -21.33 5.81
CA LEU A 366 -4.00 -22.00 6.08
C LEU A 366 -2.81 -21.07 5.79
N TYR A 367 -2.88 -20.36 4.66
CA TYR A 367 -1.80 -19.53 4.20
C TYR A 367 -1.73 -18.19 4.94
N THR A 368 -2.89 -17.57 5.23
CA THR A 368 -2.97 -16.36 6.06
C THR A 368 -2.34 -16.60 7.43
N ARG A 369 -2.62 -17.74 8.08
CA ARG A 369 -1.98 -18.08 9.36
C ARG A 369 -0.47 -18.31 9.24
N ARG A 370 0.01 -18.94 8.16
CA ARG A 370 1.47 -19.10 7.92
C ARG A 370 2.15 -17.75 7.79
N THR A 371 1.55 -16.83 7.05
CA THR A 371 2.04 -15.45 6.88
C THR A 371 2.09 -14.72 8.21
N ALA A 372 1.02 -14.75 9.01
CA ALA A 372 0.99 -14.11 10.32
C ALA A 372 2.09 -14.64 11.26
N LYS A 373 2.31 -15.96 11.26
CA LYS A 373 3.41 -16.59 12.01
C LYS A 373 4.77 -16.11 11.52
N ALA A 374 4.99 -16.09 10.21
CA ALA A 374 6.26 -15.62 9.64
C ALA A 374 6.55 -14.15 10.01
N LEU A 375 5.54 -13.26 9.94
CA LEU A 375 5.67 -11.87 10.35
C LEU A 375 6.04 -11.73 11.84
N ALA A 376 5.33 -12.43 12.72
CA ALA A 376 5.59 -12.40 14.17
C ALA A 376 6.94 -13.03 14.55
N MET A 377 7.35 -14.11 13.87
CA MET A 377 8.67 -14.72 14.04
C MET A 377 9.78 -13.76 13.60
N THR A 378 9.58 -13.04 12.49
CA THR A 378 10.54 -12.02 12.04
C THR A 378 10.61 -10.84 13.01
N ALA A 379 9.48 -10.42 13.59
CA ALA A 379 9.49 -9.42 14.64
C ALA A 379 10.31 -9.88 15.87
N LEU A 380 10.17 -11.14 16.30
CA LEU A 380 11.01 -11.71 17.36
C LEU A 380 12.50 -11.70 17.01
N ASP A 381 12.85 -12.01 15.75
CA ASP A 381 14.25 -11.93 15.30
C ASP A 381 14.79 -10.50 15.41
N VAL A 382 14.00 -9.51 14.99
CA VAL A 382 14.37 -8.09 15.07
C VAL A 382 14.55 -7.63 16.51
N ILE A 383 13.66 -8.06 17.42
CA ILE A 383 13.70 -7.67 18.83
C ILE A 383 14.90 -8.31 19.56
N PHE A 384 15.14 -9.60 19.36
CA PHE A 384 16.01 -10.39 20.25
C PHE A 384 17.34 -10.82 19.64
N SER A 385 17.54 -10.67 18.33
CA SER A 385 18.83 -10.98 17.71
C SER A 385 19.77 -9.77 17.80
N PRO A 386 20.96 -9.92 18.42
CA PRO A 386 21.89 -8.81 18.60
C PRO A 386 22.23 -8.08 17.29
N GLY A 387 22.06 -6.76 17.27
CA GLY A 387 22.42 -5.90 16.14
C GLY A 387 21.48 -5.96 14.92
N VAL A 388 20.44 -6.79 14.93
CA VAL A 388 19.52 -6.91 13.79
C VAL A 388 18.72 -5.61 13.58
N LEU A 389 18.12 -5.05 14.63
CA LEU A 389 17.38 -3.78 14.51
C LEU A 389 18.28 -2.62 14.02
N ASP A 390 19.52 -2.56 14.48
CA ASP A 390 20.48 -1.54 14.02
C ASP A 390 20.81 -1.70 12.53
N LYS A 391 20.99 -2.95 12.07
CA LYS A 391 21.20 -3.26 10.66
C LYS A 391 19.98 -2.89 9.82
N VAL A 392 18.77 -3.22 10.29
CA VAL A 392 17.49 -2.83 9.65
C VAL A 392 17.42 -1.30 9.51
N LYS A 393 17.71 -0.54 10.57
CA LYS A 393 17.73 0.93 10.55
C LYS A 393 18.83 1.49 9.65
N GLN A 394 20.00 0.84 9.59
CA GLN A 394 21.09 1.22 8.69
C GLN A 394 20.69 1.04 7.22
N GLU A 395 20.19 -0.13 6.85
CA GLU A 395 19.76 -0.43 5.48
C GLU A 395 18.68 0.53 5.00
N PHE A 396 17.73 0.89 5.87
CA PHE A 396 16.71 1.90 5.57
C PHE A 396 17.32 3.29 5.28
N ARG A 397 18.26 3.77 6.11
CA ARG A 397 18.96 5.04 5.87
C ARG A 397 19.74 5.01 4.55
N GLU A 398 20.35 3.88 4.23
CA GLU A 398 21.09 3.70 2.98
C GLU A 398 20.17 3.66 1.75
N ALA A 399 19.02 2.99 1.85
CA ALA A 399 18.00 2.94 0.80
C ALA A 399 17.49 4.34 0.46
N LYS A 400 17.12 5.15 1.47
CA LYS A 400 16.69 6.55 1.27
C LYS A 400 17.75 7.38 0.55
N ARG A 401 19.00 7.32 1.04
CA ARG A 401 20.12 8.03 0.40
C ARG A 401 20.38 7.56 -1.03
N ARG A 402 20.16 6.28 -1.33
CA ARG A 402 20.32 5.75 -2.69
C ARG A 402 19.27 6.34 -3.63
N GLU A 403 18.01 6.41 -3.23
CA GLU A 403 16.96 7.03 -4.06
C GLU A 403 17.24 8.52 -4.32
N GLU A 404 17.65 9.26 -3.30
CA GLU A 404 18.06 10.67 -3.42
C GLU A 404 19.26 10.86 -4.38
N ARG A 405 20.28 9.98 -4.30
CA ARG A 405 21.44 10.03 -5.21
C ARG A 405 21.07 9.68 -6.64
N ASN A 406 20.26 8.64 -6.84
CA ASN A 406 19.80 8.22 -8.16
C ASN A 406 19.02 9.35 -8.84
N CYS A 407 18.21 10.12 -8.09
CA CYS A 407 17.56 11.32 -8.61
C CYS A 407 18.57 12.40 -9.04
N LYS A 408 19.57 12.72 -8.21
CA LYS A 408 20.60 13.72 -8.54
C LYS A 408 21.39 13.34 -9.79
N SER A 409 21.82 12.09 -9.93
CA SER A 409 22.51 11.61 -11.13
C SER A 409 21.62 11.73 -12.38
N ARG A 410 20.34 11.35 -12.28
CA ARG A 410 19.36 11.49 -13.38
C ARG A 410 19.11 12.95 -13.77
N ASN A 411 19.15 13.88 -12.82
CA ASN A 411 18.96 15.31 -13.07
C ASN A 411 20.21 15.98 -13.64
N ILE A 412 21.42 15.54 -13.29
CA ILE A 412 22.67 16.04 -13.90
C ILE A 412 22.75 15.63 -15.37
N GLU A 413 22.37 14.39 -15.70
CA GLU A 413 22.25 13.94 -17.10
C GLU A 413 21.24 14.76 -17.92
N ASN A 414 20.21 15.31 -17.27
CA ASN A 414 19.18 16.14 -17.91
C ASN A 414 19.47 17.65 -17.84
N GLY A 415 20.41 18.09 -16.98
CA GLY A 415 20.58 19.48 -16.57
C GLY A 415 21.72 20.24 -17.25
N ASP A 416 22.61 19.55 -17.96
CA ASP A 416 23.78 20.17 -18.61
C ASP A 416 23.51 20.66 -20.05
N GLN A 417 22.25 20.71 -20.49
CA GLN A 417 21.92 21.21 -21.84
C GLN A 417 21.21 22.55 -21.89
N HIS A 418 20.74 23.15 -20.79
CA HIS A 418 20.09 24.47 -20.82
C HIS A 418 20.62 25.39 -19.72
N GLN A 419 21.77 26.02 -19.98
CA GLN A 419 22.00 27.41 -19.57
C GLN A 419 22.22 28.24 -20.85
N PRO A 420 21.69 29.48 -20.89
CA PRO A 420 21.46 30.24 -22.12
C PRO A 420 22.71 30.61 -22.91
#